data_AF-A0ABC9ETR8-F1
#
_entry.id   AF-A0ABC9ETR8-F1
#
_cell.length_a   1.000
_cell.length_b   1.000
_cell.length_c   1.000
_cell.angle_alpha   90.00
_cell.angle_beta   90.00
_cell.angle_gamma   90.00
#
_symmetry.space_group_name_H-M   'P 1'
#
loop_
_entity.id
_entity.type
_entity.pdbx_description
1 polymer ?
#
loop_
_entity_poly.entity_id
_entity_poly.type
_entity_poly.pdbx_seq_one_letter_code
_entity_poly.pdbx_strand_id
1 'polypeptide(L)'
;MEVMLLSFVGPSVKEEWGVSGGAEGLITSVVFAGMLIGACVGGLGSDRYGRRAGFLFTAIVSGVPGFICAFSPNYATLLALRFVVGLGLGGSHVLPTWFLEFVPAENRGSWIAAFTCFWTLGTILEALLSWAIMPILGWRWLLALSSTPCFILLIFSSVVPESPRYLCSRGKISEAMLVLERIARMNNRPLPPGTVTSEPKRTDDNYDPSVTTVLLMTEDRLDEDTSTKSNRKNTFQAFWSRDLIRSTLLLWLVHFASYFAYYGLVYLISELSSVKSQPKDSSLYINVLVTSFAEFPGLLLAAILIDRIGRRVTLGGMILLCCAFLAPLATQLREDLPYILSQHWSWVR
;
A
#
# COMPACT_ATOMS: atom_id res chain seq x y z
N MET A 1 -0.94 2.12 -9.96
CA MET A 1 -0.74 3.43 -10.62
C MET A 1 0.70 3.89 -10.38
N GLU A 2 0.99 4.75 -9.41
CA GLU A 2 2.31 5.43 -9.28
C GLU A 2 3.57 4.55 -9.29
N VAL A 3 3.59 3.43 -8.56
CA VAL A 3 4.81 2.58 -8.52
C VAL A 3 5.08 1.92 -9.89
N MET A 4 4.01 1.60 -10.63
CA MET A 4 4.10 1.05 -11.99
C MET A 4 4.43 2.14 -13.03
N LEU A 5 3.93 3.36 -12.81
CA LEU A 5 4.23 4.52 -13.66
C LEU A 5 5.75 4.73 -13.82
N LEU A 6 6.51 4.47 -12.75
CA LEU A 6 7.97 4.61 -12.75
C LEU A 6 8.67 3.73 -13.79
N SER A 7 8.13 2.54 -14.07
CA SER A 7 8.67 1.63 -15.08
C SER A 7 8.54 2.17 -16.50
N PHE A 8 7.56 3.05 -16.76
CA PHE A 8 7.34 3.66 -18.07
C PHE A 8 8.09 5.00 -18.21
N VAL A 9 8.16 5.79 -17.14
CA VAL A 9 8.74 7.14 -17.20
C VAL A 9 10.27 7.13 -17.20
N GLY A 10 10.92 6.15 -16.55
CA GLY A 10 12.38 6.07 -16.48
C GLY A 10 13.07 6.15 -17.85
N PRO A 11 12.74 5.26 -18.81
CA PRO A 11 13.36 5.24 -20.12
C PRO A 11 13.14 6.54 -20.91
N SER A 12 11.94 7.10 -20.87
CA SER A 12 11.62 8.35 -21.59
C SER A 12 12.34 9.57 -21.01
N VAL A 13 12.49 9.63 -19.69
CA VAL A 13 13.24 10.71 -19.02
C VAL A 13 14.73 10.62 -19.33
N LYS A 14 15.26 9.40 -19.44
CA LYS A 14 16.64 9.15 -19.86
C LYS A 14 16.91 9.63 -21.28
N GLU A 15 16.00 9.34 -22.21
CA GLU A 15 16.10 9.80 -23.60
C GLU A 15 16.04 11.34 -23.69
N GLU A 16 15.11 11.99 -22.99
CA GLU A 16 14.92 13.45 -23.08
C GLU A 16 16.09 14.25 -22.50
N TRP A 17 16.60 13.86 -21.33
CA TRP A 17 17.66 14.62 -20.64
C TRP A 17 19.04 13.98 -20.75
N GLY A 18 19.19 12.91 -21.52
CA GLY A 18 20.47 12.24 -21.75
C GLY A 18 21.16 11.76 -20.47
N VAL A 19 20.38 11.40 -19.44
CA VAL A 19 20.93 11.04 -18.12
C VAL A 19 21.51 9.62 -18.11
N SER A 20 22.46 9.36 -17.21
CA SER A 20 23.06 8.02 -17.07
C SER A 20 22.03 6.98 -16.57
N GLY A 21 22.28 5.69 -16.80
CA GLY A 21 21.42 4.62 -16.27
C GLY A 21 21.31 4.62 -14.74
N GLY A 22 22.36 5.07 -14.03
CA GLY A 22 22.30 5.26 -12.58
C GLY A 22 21.33 6.38 -12.17
N ALA A 23 21.24 7.45 -12.95
CA ALA A 23 20.28 8.53 -12.73
C ALA A 23 18.85 8.10 -13.10
N GLU A 24 18.65 7.26 -14.12
CA GLU A 24 17.34 6.64 -14.38
C GLU A 24 16.83 5.86 -13.16
N GLY A 25 17.66 4.98 -12.58
CA GLY A 25 17.31 4.23 -11.37
C GLY A 25 17.14 5.09 -10.11
N LEU A 26 17.72 6.30 -10.09
CA LEU A 26 17.54 7.22 -8.97
C LEU A 26 16.10 7.77 -8.89
N ILE A 27 15.39 7.89 -10.03
CA ILE A 27 13.99 8.34 -10.07
C ILE A 27 13.11 7.40 -9.23
N THR A 28 13.30 6.08 -9.38
CA THR A 28 12.52 5.08 -8.63
C THR A 28 12.96 5.02 -7.18
N SER A 29 14.27 5.07 -6.93
CA SER A 29 14.87 5.00 -5.60
C SER A 29 14.40 6.14 -4.69
N VAL A 30 14.29 7.36 -5.21
CA VAL A 30 13.85 8.52 -4.41
C VAL A 30 12.38 8.42 -4.00
N VAL A 31 11.54 7.79 -4.83
CA VAL A 31 10.12 7.56 -4.48
C VAL A 31 10.04 6.58 -3.31
N PHE A 32 10.79 5.47 -3.35
CA PHE A 32 10.83 4.51 -2.23
C PHE A 32 11.43 5.12 -0.95
N ALA A 33 12.46 5.96 -1.08
CA ALA A 33 13.00 6.71 0.06
C ALA A 33 11.95 7.66 0.67
N GLY A 34 11.18 8.34 -0.17
CA GLY A 34 10.03 9.14 0.24
C GLY A 34 8.97 8.27 0.92
N MET A 35 8.62 7.11 0.36
CA MET A 35 7.63 6.19 0.95
C MET A 35 8.01 5.73 2.35
N LEU A 36 9.29 5.45 2.60
CA LEU A 36 9.78 5.08 3.93
C LEU A 36 9.46 6.16 4.98
N ILE A 37 9.81 7.40 4.68
CA ILE A 37 9.57 8.54 5.58
C ILE A 37 8.06 8.82 5.67
N GLY A 38 7.36 8.76 4.54
CA GLY A 38 5.92 8.96 4.42
C GLY A 38 5.10 7.96 5.24
N ALA A 39 5.52 6.70 5.30
CA ALA A 39 4.85 5.68 6.11
C ALA A 39 4.92 6.00 7.60
N CYS A 40 6.07 6.45 8.09
CA CYS A 40 6.22 6.89 9.49
C CYS A 40 5.38 8.13 9.79
N VAL A 41 5.47 9.16 8.93
CA VAL A 41 4.75 10.43 9.13
C VAL A 41 3.24 10.24 8.99
N GLY A 42 2.80 9.51 7.98
CA GLY A 42 1.39 9.23 7.71
C GLY A 42 0.75 8.36 8.78
N GLY A 43 1.44 7.31 9.25
CA GLY A 43 0.96 6.46 10.35
C GLY A 43 0.80 7.24 11.66
N LEU A 44 1.85 7.92 12.11
CA LEU A 44 1.82 8.71 13.35
C LEU A 44 0.86 9.90 13.26
N GLY A 45 0.82 10.55 12.10
CA GLY A 45 -0.09 11.64 11.80
C GLY A 45 -1.53 11.18 11.88
N SER A 46 -1.84 10.02 11.29
CA SER A 46 -3.20 9.48 11.29
C SER A 46 -3.66 9.03 12.68
N ASP A 47 -2.78 8.42 13.47
CA ASP A 47 -3.12 8.06 14.85
C ASP A 47 -3.37 9.30 15.73
N ARG A 48 -2.75 10.45 15.41
CA ARG A 48 -2.94 11.70 16.15
C ARG A 48 -4.15 12.51 15.68
N TYR A 49 -4.29 12.69 14.38
CA TYR A 49 -5.24 13.63 13.77
C TYR A 49 -6.48 12.96 13.17
N GLY A 50 -6.52 11.62 13.14
CA GLY A 50 -7.63 10.85 12.59
C GLY A 50 -7.26 10.14 11.30
N ARG A 51 -8.08 9.15 10.93
CA ARG A 51 -7.89 8.43 9.68
C ARG A 51 -8.16 9.37 8.51
N ARG A 52 -9.23 10.17 8.56
CA ARG A 52 -9.60 11.12 7.48
C ARG A 52 -8.48 12.12 7.15
N ALA A 53 -7.77 12.62 8.15
CA ALA A 53 -6.62 13.50 7.93
C ALA A 53 -5.48 12.79 7.17
N GLY A 54 -5.26 11.50 7.44
CA GLY A 54 -4.32 10.66 6.70
C GLY A 54 -4.71 10.49 5.22
N PHE A 55 -6.00 10.27 4.92
CA PHE A 55 -6.49 10.21 3.53
C PHE A 55 -6.18 11.50 2.77
N LEU A 56 -6.51 12.64 3.37
CA LEU A 56 -6.27 13.96 2.78
C LEU A 56 -4.78 14.22 2.57
N PHE A 57 -3.96 13.90 3.57
CA PHE A 57 -2.51 14.03 3.47
C PHE A 57 -1.97 13.24 2.27
N THR A 58 -2.32 11.95 2.17
CA THR A 58 -1.88 11.12 1.04
C THR A 58 -2.34 11.70 -0.29
N ALA A 59 -3.63 12.01 -0.45
CA ALA A 59 -4.16 12.48 -1.73
C ALA A 59 -3.58 13.83 -2.18
N ILE A 60 -3.33 14.76 -1.25
CA ILE A 60 -2.69 16.05 -1.57
C ILE A 60 -1.21 15.85 -1.91
N VAL A 61 -0.48 15.13 -1.06
CA VAL A 61 0.99 15.02 -1.15
C VAL A 61 1.43 14.06 -2.27
N SER A 62 0.59 13.12 -2.69
CA SER A 62 0.83 12.34 -3.91
C SER A 62 0.27 13.04 -5.15
N GLY A 63 -0.96 13.56 -5.09
CA GLY A 63 -1.66 14.07 -6.27
C GLY A 63 -1.13 15.42 -6.79
N VAL A 64 -0.93 16.41 -5.91
CA VAL A 64 -0.50 17.74 -6.34
C VAL A 64 0.94 17.71 -6.88
N PRO A 65 1.94 17.15 -6.17
CA PRO A 65 3.29 17.02 -6.71
C PRO A 65 3.36 16.11 -7.94
N GLY A 66 2.55 15.04 -7.99
CA GLY A 66 2.45 14.16 -9.16
C GLY A 66 2.01 14.92 -10.41
N PHE A 67 1.01 15.79 -10.29
CA PHE A 67 0.57 16.65 -11.39
C PHE A 67 1.62 17.70 -11.76
N ILE A 68 2.26 18.32 -10.76
CA ILE A 68 3.33 19.32 -11.00
C ILE A 68 4.54 18.67 -11.70
N CYS A 69 4.80 17.38 -11.52
CA CYS A 69 5.89 16.68 -12.23
C CYS A 69 5.75 16.77 -13.76
N ALA A 70 4.53 16.87 -14.29
CA ALA A 70 4.28 17.07 -15.72
C ALA A 70 4.89 18.38 -16.25
N PHE A 71 5.08 19.37 -15.39
CA PHE A 71 5.65 20.68 -15.71
C PHE A 71 7.12 20.81 -15.30
N SER A 72 7.77 19.71 -14.94
CA SER A 72 9.16 19.75 -14.48
C SER A 72 10.11 20.22 -15.62
N PRO A 73 10.89 21.30 -15.37
CA PRO A 73 11.77 21.88 -16.39
C PRO A 73 13.11 21.14 -16.50
N ASN A 74 13.50 20.39 -15.46
CA ASN A 74 14.77 19.66 -15.41
C ASN A 74 14.66 18.42 -14.52
N TYR A 75 15.64 17.54 -14.67
CA TYR A 75 15.75 16.27 -13.93
C TYR A 75 15.74 16.44 -12.41
N ALA A 76 16.46 17.44 -11.87
CA ALA A 76 16.54 17.66 -10.43
C ALA A 76 15.18 18.05 -9.82
N THR A 77 14.40 18.87 -10.53
CA THR A 77 13.04 19.26 -10.11
C THR A 77 12.11 18.05 -10.14
N LEU A 78 12.21 17.22 -11.19
CA LEU A 78 11.46 15.97 -11.25
C LEU A 78 11.79 15.09 -10.05
N LEU A 79 13.08 14.89 -9.74
CA LEU A 79 13.52 14.05 -8.63
C LEU A 79 13.00 14.54 -7.28
N ALA A 80 13.08 15.86 -7.02
CA ALA A 80 12.57 16.47 -5.80
C ALA A 80 11.05 16.27 -5.67
N LEU A 81 10.28 16.50 -6.73
CA LEU A 81 8.83 16.29 -6.72
C LEU A 81 8.47 14.81 -6.54
N ARG A 82 9.20 13.89 -7.17
CA ARG A 82 9.01 12.45 -7.01
C ARG A 82 9.26 11.97 -5.59
N PHE A 83 10.25 12.53 -4.90
CA PHE A 83 10.46 12.27 -3.48
C PHE A 83 9.21 12.66 -2.66
N VAL A 84 8.64 13.84 -2.95
CA VAL A 84 7.41 14.30 -2.28
C VAL A 84 6.22 13.40 -2.61
N VAL A 85 6.05 12.96 -3.86
CA VAL A 85 5.03 11.96 -4.23
C VAL A 85 5.21 10.69 -3.39
N GLY A 86 6.45 10.22 -3.24
CA GLY A 86 6.80 9.11 -2.36
C GLY A 86 6.34 9.31 -0.92
N LEU A 87 6.54 10.50 -0.33
CA LEU A 87 6.04 10.82 1.02
C LEU A 87 4.51 10.63 1.13
N GLY A 88 3.76 11.07 0.12
CA GLY A 88 2.30 10.89 0.07
C GLY A 88 1.89 9.43 -0.03
N LEU A 89 2.57 8.68 -0.90
CA LEU A 89 2.37 7.24 -1.11
C LEU A 89 2.62 6.43 0.16
N GLY A 90 3.65 6.76 0.95
CA GLY A 90 3.90 6.10 2.22
C GLY A 90 2.72 6.22 3.20
N GLY A 91 2.03 7.36 3.20
CA GLY A 91 0.82 7.56 4.02
C GLY A 91 -0.39 6.74 3.57
N SER A 92 -0.39 6.21 2.34
CA SER A 92 -1.52 5.45 1.78
C SER A 92 -1.78 4.12 2.50
N HIS A 93 -0.83 3.62 3.28
CA HIS A 93 -1.02 2.43 4.12
C HIS A 93 -2.00 2.65 5.28
N VAL A 94 -2.44 3.89 5.51
CA VAL A 94 -3.54 4.21 6.43
C VAL A 94 -4.91 3.77 5.87
N LEU A 95 -5.07 3.73 4.53
CA LEU A 95 -6.36 3.46 3.89
C LEU A 95 -6.90 2.04 4.19
N PRO A 96 -6.09 0.96 4.08
CA PRO A 96 -6.56 -0.38 4.43
C PRO A 96 -6.93 -0.50 5.91
N THR A 97 -6.20 0.20 6.79
CA THR A 97 -6.48 0.22 8.23
C THR A 97 -7.84 0.87 8.50
N TRP A 98 -8.11 2.02 7.89
CA TRP A 98 -9.42 2.66 7.96
C TRP A 98 -10.52 1.76 7.42
N PHE A 99 -10.34 1.15 6.25
CA PHE A 99 -11.33 0.26 5.66
C PHE A 99 -11.67 -0.91 6.59
N LEU A 100 -10.65 -1.55 7.19
CA LEU A 100 -10.83 -2.67 8.12
C LEU A 100 -11.52 -2.29 9.45
N GLU A 101 -11.53 -1.00 9.82
CA GLU A 101 -12.25 -0.51 10.98
C GLU A 101 -13.78 -0.47 10.75
N PHE A 102 -14.24 -0.47 9.50
CA PHE A 102 -15.66 -0.61 9.13
C PHE A 102 -16.08 -2.06 8.86
N VAL A 103 -15.12 -2.94 8.61
CA VAL A 103 -15.40 -4.34 8.26
C VAL A 103 -15.53 -5.23 9.52
N PRO A 104 -16.61 -6.03 9.63
CA PRO A 104 -16.79 -7.00 10.72
C PRO A 104 -15.62 -8.00 10.81
N ALA A 105 -15.22 -8.36 12.02
CA ALA A 105 -14.03 -9.18 12.28
C ALA A 105 -14.02 -10.53 11.51
N GLU A 106 -15.18 -11.16 11.38
CA GLU A 106 -15.38 -12.45 10.70
C GLU A 106 -14.96 -12.42 9.23
N ASN A 107 -15.26 -11.32 8.52
CA ASN A 107 -15.08 -11.23 7.07
C ASN A 107 -13.86 -10.38 6.67
N ARG A 108 -13.03 -9.94 7.62
CA ARG A 108 -11.88 -9.07 7.35
C ARG A 108 -10.90 -9.68 6.33
N GLY A 109 -10.72 -11.00 6.35
CA GLY A 109 -9.82 -11.72 5.44
C GLY A 109 -10.23 -11.59 3.98
N SER A 110 -11.48 -11.91 3.67
CA SER A 110 -12.00 -11.84 2.31
C SER A 110 -12.08 -10.38 1.81
N TRP A 111 -12.52 -9.45 2.68
CA TRP A 111 -12.60 -8.04 2.32
C TRP A 111 -11.23 -7.37 2.13
N ILE A 112 -10.19 -7.74 2.89
CA ILE A 112 -8.84 -7.24 2.63
C ILE A 112 -8.30 -7.77 1.30
N ALA A 113 -8.60 -9.02 0.95
CA ALA A 113 -8.22 -9.59 -0.33
C ALA A 113 -8.93 -8.88 -1.50
N ALA A 114 -10.23 -8.61 -1.36
CA ALA A 114 -10.99 -7.82 -2.33
C ALA A 114 -10.44 -6.39 -2.46
N PHE A 115 -10.02 -5.77 -1.35
CA PHE A 115 -9.39 -4.46 -1.35
C PHE A 115 -8.07 -4.46 -2.15
N THR A 116 -7.27 -5.53 -2.03
CA THR A 116 -6.02 -5.67 -2.79
C THR A 116 -6.26 -5.73 -4.31
N CYS A 117 -7.41 -6.20 -4.79
CA CYS A 117 -7.72 -6.18 -6.23
C CYS A 117 -7.72 -4.76 -6.84
N PHE A 118 -7.96 -3.71 -6.04
CA PHE A 118 -7.85 -2.33 -6.52
C PHE A 118 -6.41 -1.93 -6.86
N TRP A 119 -5.41 -2.56 -6.22
CA TRP A 119 -4.00 -2.38 -6.61
C TRP A 119 -3.78 -2.87 -8.04
N THR A 120 -4.20 -4.10 -8.34
CA THR A 120 -4.09 -4.72 -9.67
C THR A 120 -4.93 -3.97 -10.72
N LEU A 121 -6.14 -3.53 -10.37
CA LEU A 121 -6.92 -2.69 -11.27
C LEU A 121 -6.17 -1.40 -11.59
N GLY A 122 -5.50 -0.81 -10.60
CA GLY A 122 -4.66 0.37 -10.78
C GLY A 122 -3.35 0.11 -11.53
N THR A 123 -2.82 -1.11 -11.63
CA THR A 123 -1.66 -1.38 -12.51
C THR A 123 -2.11 -1.57 -13.95
N ILE A 124 -3.27 -2.21 -14.17
CA ILE A 124 -3.88 -2.36 -15.49
C ILE A 124 -4.28 -1.01 -16.07
N LEU A 125 -4.96 -0.17 -15.30
CA LEU A 125 -5.34 1.17 -15.73
C LEU A 125 -4.12 2.01 -16.10
N GLU A 126 -3.03 1.93 -15.31
CA GLU A 126 -1.78 2.61 -15.61
C GLU A 126 -1.15 2.11 -16.92
N ALA A 127 -1.11 0.79 -17.13
CA ALA A 127 -0.55 0.20 -18.35
C ALA A 127 -1.36 0.61 -19.59
N LEU A 128 -2.69 0.61 -19.51
CA LEU A 128 -3.58 1.06 -20.58
C LEU A 128 -3.43 2.55 -20.88
N LEU A 129 -3.34 3.37 -19.82
CA LEU A 129 -3.13 4.80 -19.95
C LEU A 129 -1.76 5.10 -20.57
N SER A 130 -0.72 4.39 -20.13
CA SER A 130 0.63 4.47 -20.67
C SER A 130 0.65 4.10 -22.16
N TRP A 131 0.01 2.98 -22.54
CA TRP A 131 -0.11 2.57 -23.95
C TRP A 131 -0.79 3.62 -24.84
N ALA A 132 -1.86 4.26 -24.34
CA ALA A 132 -2.62 5.25 -25.10
C ALA A 132 -1.93 6.63 -25.18
N ILE A 133 -1.26 7.06 -24.11
CA ILE A 133 -0.79 8.45 -23.95
C ILE A 133 0.69 8.59 -24.31
N MET A 134 1.54 7.63 -23.94
CA MET A 134 3.00 7.73 -24.15
C MET A 134 3.38 7.96 -25.62
N PRO A 135 2.80 7.25 -26.62
CA PRO A 135 3.20 7.42 -28.01
C PRO A 135 2.78 8.76 -28.64
N ILE A 136 1.73 9.40 -28.12
CA ILE A 136 1.10 10.58 -28.73
C ILE A 136 1.53 11.86 -28.01
N LEU A 137 1.50 11.84 -26.68
CA LEU A 137 1.66 13.02 -25.82
C LEU A 137 2.89 12.93 -24.90
N GLY A 138 3.48 11.74 -24.75
CA GLY A 138 4.69 11.53 -23.95
C GLY A 138 4.45 11.47 -22.43
N TRP A 139 5.56 11.32 -21.70
CA TRP A 139 5.57 11.01 -20.26
C TRP A 139 5.02 12.13 -19.36
N ARG A 140 5.09 13.39 -19.79
CA ARG A 140 4.53 14.53 -19.04
C ARG A 140 3.01 14.42 -18.89
N TRP A 141 2.31 14.07 -19.98
CA TRP A 141 0.86 13.89 -19.95
C TRP A 141 0.47 12.63 -19.19
N LEU A 142 1.27 11.57 -19.27
CA LEU A 142 1.08 10.38 -18.44
C LEU A 142 1.06 10.76 -16.95
N LEU A 143 2.04 11.54 -16.48
CA LEU A 143 2.08 12.00 -15.09
C LEU A 143 0.87 12.82 -14.66
N ALA A 144 0.46 13.77 -15.51
CA ALA A 144 -0.69 14.61 -15.23
C ALA A 144 -1.97 13.77 -15.11
N LEU A 145 -2.19 12.84 -16.06
CA LEU A 145 -3.40 12.02 -16.10
C LEU A 145 -3.41 10.95 -15.00
N SER A 146 -2.27 10.32 -14.68
CA SER A 146 -2.17 9.33 -13.60
C SER A 146 -2.40 9.94 -12.22
N SER A 147 -2.26 11.27 -12.08
CA SER A 147 -2.59 12.01 -10.85
C SER A 147 -4.10 12.26 -10.65
N THR A 148 -4.91 12.10 -11.70
CA THR A 148 -6.37 12.39 -11.69
C THR A 148 -7.14 11.67 -10.57
N PRO A 149 -6.93 10.37 -10.28
CA PRO A 149 -7.63 9.68 -9.19
C PRO A 149 -7.41 10.31 -7.82
N CYS A 150 -6.24 10.92 -7.57
CA CYS A 150 -5.98 11.62 -6.32
C CYS A 150 -6.87 12.87 -6.19
N PHE A 151 -7.09 13.62 -7.27
CA PHE A 151 -8.00 14.78 -7.27
C PHE A 151 -9.47 14.36 -7.12
N ILE A 152 -9.87 13.25 -7.75
CA ILE A 152 -11.20 12.67 -7.54
C ILE A 152 -11.41 12.34 -6.06
N LEU A 153 -10.42 11.72 -5.41
CA LEU A 153 -10.47 11.44 -3.97
C LEU A 153 -10.62 12.73 -3.15
N LEU A 154 -9.91 13.81 -3.50
CA LEU A 154 -10.04 15.11 -2.82
C LEU A 154 -11.46 15.69 -2.93
N ILE A 155 -12.09 15.59 -4.11
CA ILE A 155 -13.47 16.04 -4.33
C ILE A 155 -14.44 15.26 -3.42
N PHE A 156 -14.27 13.95 -3.29
CA PHE A 156 -15.14 13.08 -2.49
C PHE A 156 -14.74 12.96 -1.01
N SER A 157 -13.65 13.61 -0.59
CA SER A 157 -13.11 13.53 0.78
C SER A 157 -14.03 14.09 1.88
N SER A 158 -15.02 14.90 1.50
CA SER A 158 -16.06 15.43 2.38
C SER A 158 -17.07 14.36 2.81
N VAL A 159 -17.26 13.32 1.99
CA VAL A 159 -18.21 12.22 2.22
C VAL A 159 -17.63 11.15 3.15
N VAL A 160 -16.30 11.08 3.23
CA VAL A 160 -15.57 10.05 4.00
C VAL A 160 -15.80 10.25 5.51
N PRO A 161 -16.47 9.30 6.20
CA PRO A 161 -16.65 9.37 7.64
C PRO A 161 -15.31 9.13 8.35
N GLU A 162 -15.18 9.70 9.55
CA GLU A 162 -14.09 9.36 10.45
C GLU A 162 -14.31 7.95 11.03
N SER A 163 -13.22 7.28 11.37
CA SER A 163 -13.29 5.94 11.94
C SER A 163 -14.00 5.92 13.30
N PRO A 164 -15.02 5.06 13.50
CA PRO A 164 -15.64 4.85 14.80
C PRO A 164 -14.61 4.48 15.88
N ARG A 165 -13.63 3.64 15.52
CA ARG A 165 -12.58 3.19 16.44
C ARG A 165 -11.66 4.32 16.87
N TYR A 166 -11.29 5.20 15.94
CA TYR A 166 -10.53 6.41 16.25
C TYR A 166 -11.33 7.38 17.14
N LEU A 167 -12.62 7.58 16.86
CA LEU A 167 -13.48 8.45 17.67
C LEU A 167 -13.61 7.93 19.10
N CYS A 168 -13.79 6.62 19.29
CA CYS A 168 -13.83 6.00 20.61
C CYS A 168 -12.52 6.17 21.38
N SER A 169 -11.37 5.96 20.74
CA SER A 169 -10.06 6.13 21.40
C SER A 169 -9.74 7.57 21.79
N ARG A 170 -10.45 8.54 21.19
CA ARG A 170 -10.38 9.98 21.53
C ARG A 170 -11.45 10.42 22.52
N GLY A 171 -12.27 9.48 23.04
CA GLY A 171 -13.37 9.78 23.97
C GLY A 171 -14.60 10.41 23.32
N LYS A 172 -14.66 10.48 21.98
CA LYS A 172 -15.77 11.09 21.22
C LYS A 172 -16.88 10.06 20.95
N ILE A 173 -17.47 9.52 22.01
CA ILE A 173 -18.43 8.42 21.94
C ILE A 173 -19.70 8.80 21.15
N SER A 174 -20.22 10.00 21.34
CA SER A 174 -21.42 10.47 20.62
C SER A 174 -21.19 10.54 19.11
N GLU A 175 -20.02 11.03 18.66
CA GLU A 175 -19.67 11.06 17.23
C GLU A 175 -19.51 9.64 16.68
N ALA A 176 -18.88 8.73 17.44
CA ALA A 176 -18.74 7.33 17.04
C ALA A 176 -20.09 6.64 16.86
N MET A 177 -21.04 6.87 17.79
CA MET A 177 -22.40 6.34 17.73
C MET A 177 -23.14 6.84 16.49
N LEU A 178 -23.03 8.12 16.13
CA LEU A 178 -23.64 8.65 14.91
C LEU A 178 -23.14 7.96 13.64
N VAL A 179 -21.84 7.64 13.58
CA VAL A 179 -21.26 6.90 12.45
C VAL A 179 -21.78 5.45 12.43
N LEU A 180 -21.83 4.77 13.59
CA LEU A 180 -22.35 3.41 13.70
C LEU A 180 -23.84 3.32 13.35
N GLU A 181 -24.66 4.26 13.82
CA GLU A 181 -26.09 4.36 13.47
C GLU A 181 -26.30 4.58 11.98
N ARG A 182 -25.45 5.38 11.33
CA ARG A 182 -25.49 5.58 9.88
C ARG A 182 -25.18 4.27 9.15
N ILE A 183 -24.15 3.54 9.58
CA ILE A 183 -23.78 2.23 9.01
C ILE A 183 -24.91 1.21 9.20
N ALA A 184 -25.49 1.15 10.40
CA ALA A 184 -26.61 0.28 10.73
C ALA A 184 -27.83 0.55 9.83
N ARG A 185 -28.18 1.83 9.65
CA ARG A 185 -29.25 2.26 8.72
C ARG A 185 -28.96 1.87 7.28
N MET A 186 -27.74 2.11 6.78
CA MET A 186 -27.36 1.75 5.41
C MET A 186 -27.41 0.23 5.16
N ASN A 187 -27.08 -0.56 6.18
CA ASN A 187 -27.07 -2.02 6.08
C ASN A 187 -28.43 -2.67 6.41
N ASN A 188 -29.46 -1.88 6.75
CA ASN A 188 -30.76 -2.36 7.24
C ASN A 188 -30.62 -3.39 8.38
N ARG A 189 -29.70 -3.16 9.31
CA ARG A 189 -29.47 -4.03 10.47
C ARG A 189 -29.54 -3.22 11.76
N PRO A 190 -30.08 -3.78 12.85
CA PRO A 190 -30.02 -3.11 14.15
C PRO A 190 -28.57 -2.99 14.62
N LEU A 191 -28.31 -1.99 15.46
CA LEU A 191 -27.04 -1.93 16.18
C LEU A 191 -26.89 -3.19 17.05
N PRO A 192 -25.71 -3.82 17.07
CA PRO A 192 -25.45 -4.91 17.99
C PRO A 192 -25.63 -4.43 19.44
N PRO A 193 -26.19 -5.27 20.34
CA PRO A 193 -26.39 -4.90 21.73
C PRO A 193 -25.06 -4.66 22.44
N GLY A 194 -24.91 -3.51 23.12
CA GLY A 194 -23.73 -3.17 23.91
C GLY A 194 -23.48 -1.66 24.02
N THR A 195 -22.69 -1.26 25.02
CA THR A 195 -22.26 0.14 25.22
C THR A 195 -20.88 0.35 24.59
N VAL A 196 -20.72 1.39 23.80
CA VAL A 196 -19.43 1.74 23.19
C VAL A 196 -18.48 2.28 24.25
N THR A 197 -17.43 1.53 24.59
CA THR A 197 -16.40 1.93 25.56
C THR A 197 -15.10 2.36 24.88
N SER A 198 -14.32 3.23 25.53
CA SER A 198 -13.06 3.76 25.01
C SER A 198 -11.85 2.83 25.22
N GLU A 199 -11.96 1.79 26.04
CA GLU A 199 -10.89 0.83 26.32
C GLU A 199 -11.38 -0.62 26.40
N PRO A 200 -10.56 -1.62 26.00
CA PRO A 200 -10.77 -3.00 26.39
C PRO A 200 -10.36 -3.14 27.86
N LYS A 201 -11.32 -3.36 28.76
CA LYS A 201 -11.02 -3.80 30.13
C LYS A 201 -10.21 -5.10 30.02
N ARG A 202 -8.95 -5.10 30.46
CA ARG A 202 -8.18 -6.33 30.67
C ARG A 202 -8.93 -7.13 31.73
N THR A 203 -9.65 -8.16 31.31
CA THR A 203 -10.16 -9.18 32.24
C THR A 203 -9.00 -10.09 32.59
N ASP A 204 -8.66 -10.10 33.88
CA ASP A 204 -7.70 -11.03 34.49
C ASP A 204 -8.09 -12.49 34.27
N ASP A 205 -7.07 -13.34 34.34
CA ASP A 205 -6.99 -14.75 33.98
C ASP A 205 -8.15 -15.63 34.48
N ASN A 206 -8.94 -16.18 33.54
CA ASN A 206 -9.49 -17.54 33.60
C ASN A 206 -10.03 -17.95 32.23
N TYR A 207 -9.23 -18.76 31.52
CA TYR A 207 -9.46 -19.23 30.15
C TYR A 207 -10.33 -20.49 30.14
N ASP A 208 -11.58 -20.37 29.67
CA ASP A 208 -12.42 -21.48 29.20
C ASP A 208 -12.62 -21.33 27.67
N PRO A 209 -12.27 -22.30 26.82
CA PRO A 209 -12.28 -22.12 25.37
C PRO A 209 -13.68 -22.10 24.73
N SER A 210 -14.76 -22.25 25.51
CA SER A 210 -16.11 -22.45 24.98
C SER A 210 -17.03 -21.22 25.00
N VAL A 211 -16.56 -20.06 25.50
CA VAL A 211 -17.38 -18.84 25.62
C VAL A 211 -16.64 -17.62 25.06
N THR A 212 -16.41 -17.58 23.75
CA THR A 212 -15.82 -16.38 23.06
C THR A 212 -16.89 -15.50 22.40
N THR A 213 -18.10 -15.50 22.96
CA THR A 213 -19.15 -14.57 22.53
C THR A 213 -19.67 -13.89 23.78
N VAL A 214 -20.00 -12.61 23.67
CA VAL A 214 -20.53 -11.72 24.71
C VAL A 214 -19.46 -10.82 25.36
N LEU A 215 -19.14 -9.73 24.67
CA LEU A 215 -18.68 -8.48 25.28
C LEU A 215 -19.86 -7.85 26.07
N LEU A 216 -20.18 -8.36 27.25
CA LEU A 216 -21.05 -7.70 28.24
C LEU A 216 -20.64 -8.13 29.64
N MET A 217 -20.37 -7.20 30.54
CA MET A 217 -20.75 -7.32 31.96
C MET A 217 -20.85 -5.92 32.61
N THR A 218 -22.08 -5.67 33.08
CA THR A 218 -22.58 -5.01 34.32
C THR A 218 -21.95 -3.70 34.82
N GLU A 219 -22.83 -2.70 34.92
CA GLU A 219 -22.70 -1.48 35.74
C GLU A 219 -22.43 -1.85 37.21
N ASP A 220 -21.29 -1.41 37.75
CA ASP A 220 -21.23 -0.66 39.01
C ASP A 220 -19.79 -0.31 39.38
N ARG A 221 -19.66 0.82 40.10
CA ARG A 221 -18.46 1.43 40.71
C ARG A 221 -17.75 2.51 39.89
N LEU A 222 -18.21 3.73 40.18
CA LEU A 222 -17.43 4.96 40.26
C LEU A 222 -16.07 4.67 40.93
N ASP A 223 -14.98 5.08 40.30
CA ASP A 223 -13.88 5.79 40.97
C ASP A 223 -13.04 6.53 39.93
N GLU A 224 -12.76 7.78 40.30
CA GLU A 224 -12.04 8.81 39.57
C GLU A 224 -10.52 8.56 39.57
N ASP A 225 -9.87 9.28 38.66
CA ASP A 225 -8.47 9.72 38.69
C ASP A 225 -7.32 8.96 37.98
N THR A 226 -6.61 9.78 37.21
CA THR A 226 -5.19 9.75 36.82
C THR A 226 -4.69 8.76 35.75
N SER A 227 -4.42 9.26 34.53
CA SER A 227 -3.11 9.16 33.84
C SER A 227 -3.10 9.43 32.30
N THR A 228 -3.69 10.50 31.79
CA THR A 228 -3.78 10.75 30.32
C THR A 228 -2.56 11.43 29.65
N LYS A 229 -1.36 11.47 30.25
CA LYS A 229 -0.21 12.17 29.63
C LYS A 229 1.08 11.37 29.35
N SER A 230 1.18 10.09 29.73
CA SER A 230 2.48 9.37 29.67
C SER A 230 2.70 8.37 28.51
N ASN A 231 1.70 8.02 27.68
CA ASN A 231 1.80 6.77 26.90
C ASN A 231 2.31 6.88 25.45
N ARG A 232 2.64 8.08 24.92
CA ARG A 232 3.02 8.23 23.50
C ARG A 232 4.46 7.78 23.18
N LYS A 233 5.38 7.82 24.15
CA LYS A 233 6.76 7.33 23.97
C LYS A 233 6.86 5.78 23.99
N ASN A 234 5.78 5.09 24.35
CA ASN A 234 5.77 3.64 24.54
C ASN A 234 5.36 2.84 23.29
N THR A 235 4.81 3.45 22.23
CA THR A 235 4.29 2.68 21.08
C THR A 235 5.38 2.06 20.22
N PHE A 236 6.44 2.83 19.87
CA PHE A 236 7.57 2.25 19.13
C PHE A 236 8.35 1.25 19.97
N GLN A 237 8.51 1.55 21.26
CA GLN A 237 9.21 0.67 22.20
C GLN A 237 8.41 -0.62 22.48
N ALA A 238 7.08 -0.59 22.37
CA ALA A 238 6.22 -1.75 22.51
C ALA A 238 6.42 -2.79 21.40
N PHE A 239 6.78 -2.39 20.17
CA PHE A 239 7.13 -3.36 19.11
C PHE A 239 8.39 -4.16 19.45
N TRP A 240 9.30 -3.57 20.24
CA TRP A 240 10.51 -4.22 20.75
C TRP A 240 10.31 -4.94 22.09
N SER A 241 9.07 -5.06 22.55
CA SER A 241 8.77 -5.87 23.74
C SER A 241 9.10 -7.35 23.47
N ARG A 242 9.53 -8.06 24.53
CA ARG A 242 9.91 -9.48 24.44
C ARG A 242 8.79 -10.35 23.88
N ASP A 243 7.55 -9.93 24.04
CA ASP A 243 6.35 -10.64 23.61
C ASP A 243 6.07 -10.48 22.11
N LEU A 244 6.40 -9.32 21.52
CA LEU A 244 6.08 -9.00 20.11
C LEU A 244 7.27 -9.05 19.16
N ILE A 245 8.51 -9.05 19.67
CA ILE A 245 9.72 -8.96 18.83
C ILE A 245 9.85 -10.11 17.83
N ARG A 246 9.50 -11.34 18.23
CA ARG A 246 9.56 -12.52 17.34
C ARG A 246 8.59 -12.39 16.18
N SER A 247 7.35 -11.97 16.45
CA SER A 247 6.34 -11.75 15.41
C SER A 247 6.69 -10.57 14.51
N THR A 248 7.23 -9.49 15.08
CA THR A 248 7.62 -8.30 14.33
C THR A 248 8.75 -8.60 13.35
N LEU A 249 9.82 -9.26 13.81
CA LEU A 249 10.94 -9.65 12.95
C LEU A 249 10.53 -10.63 11.85
N LEU A 250 9.68 -11.61 12.18
CA LEU A 250 9.16 -12.55 11.18
C LEU A 250 8.34 -11.83 10.11
N LEU A 251 7.44 -10.92 10.52
CA LEU A 251 6.61 -10.15 9.58
C LEU A 251 7.46 -9.22 8.71
N TRP A 252 8.50 -8.60 9.26
CA TRP A 252 9.43 -7.76 8.52
C TRP A 252 10.19 -8.56 7.48
N LEU A 253 10.72 -9.72 7.85
CA LEU A 253 11.45 -10.59 6.92
C LEU A 253 10.55 -11.09 5.79
N VAL A 254 9.32 -11.49 6.12
CA VAL A 254 8.33 -11.91 5.11
C VAL A 254 8.00 -10.76 4.17
N HIS A 255 7.67 -9.56 4.69
CA HIS A 255 7.35 -8.41 3.84
C HIS A 255 8.54 -7.98 3.00
N PHE A 256 9.75 -7.97 3.56
CA PHE A 256 10.97 -7.66 2.82
C PHE A 256 11.16 -8.61 1.64
N ALA A 257 11.08 -9.93 1.88
CA ALA A 257 11.22 -10.93 0.83
C ALA A 257 10.13 -10.79 -0.24
N SER A 258 8.87 -10.58 0.16
CA SER A 258 7.75 -10.41 -0.76
C SER A 258 7.88 -9.14 -1.62
N TYR A 259 8.22 -7.99 -1.02
CA TYR A 259 8.40 -6.74 -1.78
C TYR A 259 9.63 -6.77 -2.67
N PHE A 260 10.73 -7.37 -2.20
CA PHE A 260 11.94 -7.55 -2.99
C PHE A 260 11.66 -8.40 -4.24
N ALA A 261 10.97 -9.53 -4.07
CA ALA A 261 10.58 -10.37 -5.20
C ALA A 261 9.60 -9.66 -6.15
N TYR A 262 8.52 -9.06 -5.62
CA TYR A 262 7.49 -8.42 -6.42
C TYR A 262 8.03 -7.25 -7.26
N TYR A 263 8.61 -6.24 -6.61
CA TYR A 263 9.11 -5.07 -7.33
C TYR A 263 10.37 -5.38 -8.13
N GLY A 264 11.23 -6.28 -7.64
CA GLY A 264 12.40 -6.74 -8.38
C GLY A 264 12.03 -7.35 -9.73
N LEU A 265 11.01 -8.20 -9.77
CA LEU A 265 10.53 -8.80 -11.02
C LEU A 265 9.86 -7.78 -11.94
N VAL A 266 8.97 -6.93 -11.41
CA VAL A 266 8.24 -5.93 -12.21
C VAL A 266 9.21 -4.97 -12.91
N TYR A 267 10.22 -4.45 -12.19
CA TYR A 267 11.20 -3.55 -12.79
C TYR A 267 12.17 -4.28 -13.72
N LEU A 268 12.61 -5.50 -13.36
CA LEU A 268 13.48 -6.30 -14.23
C LEU A 268 12.82 -6.64 -15.57
N ILE A 269 11.53 -7.01 -15.55
CA ILE A 269 10.76 -7.29 -16.78
C ILE A 269 10.67 -6.05 -17.66
N SER A 270 10.50 -4.88 -17.05
CA SER A 270 10.42 -3.60 -17.76
C SER A 270 11.76 -3.27 -18.44
N GLU A 271 12.88 -3.45 -17.74
CA GLU A 271 14.23 -3.23 -18.26
C GLU A 271 14.60 -4.25 -19.35
N LEU A 272 14.28 -5.53 -19.16
CA LEU A 272 14.53 -6.55 -20.17
C LEU A 272 13.74 -6.28 -21.45
N SER A 273 12.51 -5.77 -21.31
CA SER A 273 11.66 -5.41 -22.42
C SER A 273 12.15 -4.14 -23.13
N SER A 274 12.70 -3.16 -22.41
CA SER A 274 13.24 -1.93 -23.01
C SER A 274 14.53 -2.19 -23.79
N VAL A 275 15.38 -3.11 -23.33
CA VAL A 275 16.64 -3.46 -23.99
C VAL A 275 16.43 -4.32 -25.25
N LYS A 276 15.47 -5.26 -25.23
CA LYS A 276 15.20 -6.16 -26.37
C LYS A 276 14.28 -5.56 -27.44
N SER A 277 13.54 -4.49 -27.14
CA SER A 277 12.55 -3.91 -28.06
C SER A 277 13.02 -2.57 -28.62
N GLN A 278 12.76 -2.29 -29.90
CA GLN A 278 13.01 -0.95 -30.44
C GLN A 278 12.07 0.08 -29.79
N PRO A 279 12.41 1.38 -29.73
CA PRO A 279 11.67 2.43 -29.00
C PRO A 279 10.20 2.67 -29.44
N LYS A 280 9.69 1.90 -30.40
CA LYS A 280 8.29 1.95 -30.90
C LYS A 280 7.48 0.67 -30.68
N ASP A 281 8.05 -0.35 -30.07
CA ASP A 281 7.34 -1.63 -29.94
C ASP A 281 6.33 -1.61 -28.80
N SER A 282 5.09 -1.98 -29.12
CA SER A 282 3.98 -2.13 -28.18
C SER A 282 4.20 -3.24 -27.13
N SER A 283 5.33 -3.97 -27.22
CA SER A 283 5.70 -5.10 -26.37
C SER A 283 5.78 -4.73 -24.89
N LEU A 284 6.35 -3.57 -24.54
CA LEU A 284 6.55 -3.17 -23.14
C LEU A 284 5.22 -2.99 -22.41
N TYR A 285 4.27 -2.27 -23.01
CA TYR A 285 2.95 -2.03 -22.41
C TYR A 285 2.15 -3.33 -22.31
N ILE A 286 2.21 -4.17 -23.35
CA ILE A 286 1.54 -5.48 -23.37
C ILE A 286 2.12 -6.39 -22.29
N ASN A 287 3.44 -6.42 -22.10
CA ASN A 287 4.08 -7.24 -21.06
C ASN A 287 3.65 -6.81 -19.65
N VAL A 288 3.60 -5.50 -19.37
CA VAL A 288 3.11 -4.98 -18.09
C VAL A 288 1.62 -5.27 -17.89
N LEU A 289 0.83 -5.20 -18.96
CA LEU A 289 -0.59 -5.55 -18.91
C LEU A 289 -0.78 -7.03 -18.61
N VAL A 290 -0.08 -7.92 -19.32
CA VAL A 290 -0.16 -9.38 -19.12
C VAL A 290 0.28 -9.77 -17.70
N THR A 291 1.38 -9.19 -17.21
CA THR A 291 1.84 -9.44 -15.83
C THR A 291 0.85 -8.94 -14.79
N SER A 292 0.22 -7.79 -15.01
CA SER A 292 -0.83 -7.27 -14.12
C SER A 292 -2.08 -8.16 -14.14
N PHE A 293 -2.51 -8.67 -15.30
CA PHE A 293 -3.62 -9.63 -15.39
C PHE A 293 -3.31 -10.96 -14.70
N ALA A 294 -2.05 -11.39 -14.73
CA ALA A 294 -1.60 -12.60 -14.04
C ALA A 294 -1.67 -12.50 -12.50
N GLU A 295 -1.83 -11.29 -11.93
CA GLU A 295 -2.04 -11.12 -10.49
C GLU A 295 -3.42 -11.62 -10.02
N PHE A 296 -4.47 -11.51 -10.86
CA PHE A 296 -5.85 -11.83 -10.46
C PHE A 296 -6.06 -13.28 -10.01
N PRO A 297 -5.60 -14.30 -10.76
CA PRO A 297 -5.71 -15.69 -10.31
C PRO A 297 -5.01 -15.92 -8.97
N GLY A 298 -3.85 -15.30 -8.76
CA GLY A 298 -3.11 -15.38 -7.50
C GLY A 298 -3.86 -14.76 -6.32
N LEU A 299 -4.46 -13.57 -6.52
CA LEU A 299 -5.28 -12.89 -5.52
C LEU A 299 -6.55 -13.68 -5.19
N LEU A 300 -7.23 -14.23 -6.20
CA LEU A 300 -8.44 -15.04 -6.01
C LEU A 300 -8.12 -16.33 -5.26
N LEU A 301 -7.05 -17.02 -5.65
CA LEU A 301 -6.58 -18.22 -4.98
C LEU A 301 -6.22 -17.92 -3.52
N ALA A 302 -5.50 -16.82 -3.25
CA ALA A 302 -5.18 -16.40 -1.90
C ALA A 302 -6.43 -16.10 -1.06
N ALA A 303 -7.42 -15.39 -1.62
CA ALA A 303 -8.68 -15.10 -0.94
C ALA A 303 -9.42 -16.40 -0.52
N ILE A 304 -9.53 -17.37 -1.44
CA ILE A 304 -10.20 -18.65 -1.16
C ILE A 304 -9.43 -19.47 -0.12
N LEU A 305 -8.09 -19.54 -0.21
CA LEU A 305 -7.29 -20.34 0.72
C LEU A 305 -7.27 -19.73 2.14
N ILE A 306 -7.27 -18.40 2.26
CA ILE A 306 -7.22 -17.72 3.57
C ILE A 306 -8.40 -18.15 4.45
N ASP A 307 -9.59 -18.24 3.85
CA ASP A 307 -10.81 -18.59 4.58
C ASP A 307 -10.95 -20.10 4.82
N ARG A 308 -10.37 -20.95 3.95
CA ARG A 308 -10.50 -22.42 4.08
C ARG A 308 -9.42 -23.10 4.91
N ILE A 309 -8.16 -22.72 4.74
CA ILE A 309 -6.99 -23.45 5.28
C ILE A 309 -6.30 -22.63 6.38
N GLY A 310 -6.69 -21.36 6.52
CA GLY A 310 -6.16 -20.46 7.54
C GLY A 310 -4.89 -19.74 7.12
N ARG A 311 -4.74 -18.51 7.63
CA ARG A 311 -3.77 -17.51 7.17
C ARG A 311 -2.31 -17.96 7.15
N ARG A 312 -1.85 -18.70 8.16
CA ARG A 312 -0.44 -19.12 8.28
C ARG A 312 -0.05 -20.14 7.21
N VAL A 313 -0.93 -21.11 6.95
CA VAL A 313 -0.69 -22.16 5.96
C VAL A 313 -0.78 -21.57 4.55
N THR A 314 -1.75 -20.68 4.30
CA THR A 314 -1.85 -19.97 3.02
C THR A 314 -0.60 -19.16 2.72
N LEU A 315 -0.10 -18.39 3.70
CA LEU A 315 1.11 -17.58 3.53
C LEU A 315 2.33 -18.46 3.20
N GLY A 316 2.55 -19.54 3.95
CA GLY A 316 3.65 -20.47 3.70
C GLY A 316 3.56 -21.14 2.32
N GLY A 317 2.36 -21.62 1.96
CA GLY A 317 2.11 -22.26 0.67
C GLY A 317 2.35 -21.32 -0.52
N MET A 318 1.89 -20.07 -0.44
CA MET A 318 2.09 -19.08 -1.51
C MET A 318 3.55 -18.67 -1.68
N ILE A 319 4.30 -18.54 -0.58
CA ILE A 319 5.74 -18.24 -0.63
C ILE A 319 6.49 -19.41 -1.28
N LEU A 320 6.19 -20.66 -0.91
CA LEU A 320 6.80 -21.85 -1.52
C LEU A 320 6.49 -21.93 -3.02
N LEU A 321 5.24 -21.64 -3.40
CA LEU A 321 4.82 -21.58 -4.80
C LEU A 321 5.60 -20.51 -5.56
N CYS A 322 5.75 -19.31 -4.99
CA CYS A 322 6.55 -18.23 -5.56
C CYS A 322 8.00 -18.66 -5.79
N CYS A 323 8.64 -19.28 -4.80
CA CYS A 323 10.00 -19.81 -4.94
C CYS A 323 10.10 -20.87 -6.06
N ALA A 324 9.10 -21.75 -6.18
CA ALA A 324 9.06 -22.78 -7.21
C ALA A 324 8.97 -22.19 -8.63
N PHE A 325 8.23 -21.09 -8.81
CA PHE A 325 8.16 -20.39 -10.11
C PHE A 325 9.39 -19.50 -10.39
N LEU A 326 10.07 -19.02 -9.35
CA LEU A 326 11.29 -18.21 -9.51
C LEU A 326 12.54 -19.02 -9.83
N ALA A 327 12.63 -20.27 -9.36
CA ALA A 327 13.81 -21.11 -9.59
C ALA A 327 14.11 -21.34 -11.09
N PRO A 328 13.14 -21.65 -11.97
CA PRO A 328 13.36 -21.75 -13.41
C PRO A 328 13.78 -20.43 -14.05
N LEU A 329 13.15 -19.32 -13.63
CA LEU A 329 13.47 -17.99 -14.14
C LEU A 329 14.92 -17.61 -13.81
N ALA A 330 15.40 -17.93 -12.60
CA ALA A 330 16.79 -17.70 -12.22
C ALA A 330 17.79 -18.49 -13.08
N THR A 331 17.43 -19.71 -13.51
CA THR A 331 18.27 -20.51 -14.40
C THR A 331 18.34 -19.93 -15.81
N GLN A 332 17.22 -19.47 -16.37
CA GLN A 332 17.20 -18.81 -17.69
C GLN A 332 17.89 -17.44 -17.66
N LEU A 333 17.67 -16.64 -16.61
CA LEU A 333 18.31 -15.33 -16.49
C LEU A 333 19.84 -15.45 -16.39
N ARG A 334 20.36 -16.54 -15.82
CA ARG A 334 21.81 -16.81 -15.75
C ARG A 334 22.45 -16.96 -17.14
N GLU A 335 21.71 -17.44 -18.12
CA GLU A 335 22.19 -17.58 -19.50
C GLU A 335 22.18 -16.23 -20.25
N ASP A 336 21.20 -15.37 -19.97
CA ASP A 336 21.06 -14.03 -20.55
C ASP A 336 21.91 -12.95 -19.82
N LEU A 337 22.29 -13.17 -18.56
CA LEU A 337 23.01 -12.19 -17.72
C LEU A 337 24.35 -11.71 -18.31
N PRO A 338 25.20 -12.56 -18.92
CA PRO A 338 26.45 -12.12 -19.53
C PRO A 338 26.23 -11.14 -20.69
N TYR A 339 25.14 -11.32 -21.45
CA TYR A 339 24.77 -10.43 -22.56
C TYR A 339 24.34 -9.05 -22.05
N ILE A 340 23.50 -9.02 -21.01
CA ILE A 340 23.02 -7.79 -20.37
C ILE A 340 24.17 -7.03 -19.70
N LEU A 341 25.03 -7.74 -18.94
CA LEU A 341 26.18 -7.13 -18.29
C LEU A 341 27.19 -6.57 -19.31
N SER A 342 27.37 -7.24 -20.46
CA SER A 342 28.27 -6.75 -21.52
C SER A 342 27.79 -5.45 -22.19
N GLN A 343 26.46 -5.26 -22.32
CA GLN A 343 25.89 -4.03 -22.86
C GLN A 343 25.89 -2.86 -21.88
N HIS A 344 25.85 -3.10 -20.56
CA HIS A 344 25.97 -2.02 -19.57
C HIS A 344 27.44 -1.68 -19.22
N TRP A 345 28.35 -2.66 -19.27
CA TRP A 345 29.79 -2.44 -19.02
C TRP A 345 30.52 -1.76 -20.18
N SER A 346 29.98 -1.77 -21.40
CA SER A 346 30.54 -1.02 -22.53
C SER A 346 30.37 0.50 -22.41
N TRP A 347 29.51 0.98 -21.50
CA TRP A 347 29.33 2.41 -21.19
C TRP A 347 30.14 2.90 -19.99
N VAL A 348 30.88 1.99 -19.32
CA VAL A 348 31.73 2.32 -18.16
C VAL A 348 33.22 2.47 -18.57
N ARG A 349 33.55 2.22 -19.84
CA ARG A 349 34.78 2.72 -20.48
C ARG A 349 34.40 3.82 -21.45
#